data_AF-A0A7C5T4C3-F1
#
_entry.id   AF-A0A7C5T4C3-F1
#
_cell.length_a   1.000
_cell.length_b   1.000
_cell.length_c   1.000
_cell.angle_alpha   90.00
_cell.angle_beta   90.00
_cell.angle_gamma   90.00
#
_symmetry.space_group_name_H-M   'P 1'
#
loop_
_entity.id
_entity.type
_entity.pdbx_description
1 polymer ?
#
loop_
_entity_poly.entity_id
_entity_poly.type
_entity_poly.pdbx_seq_one_letter_code
_entity_poly.pdbx_strand_id
1 'polypeptide(L)'
;MNETVREFDLTYKDLFRAPDKEGAIVSVRVHRKVKAVLEDLAKKEGLDGVSELVRYLIAGYLLGKYNIEKPREKVIVEPIVLTVNVQRGGNTVVDDVEMDLAAEEVFAVIRDVEDYVKKVRAGVIPKNPEIAMRLSKKLGKALKTAKRLGMEEEYMRLMRLKAQLSLLE
;
A
#
# COMPACT_ATOMS: atom_id res chain seq x y z
N MET A 1 -29.62 32.02 -22.90
CA MET A 1 -29.67 30.62 -23.39
C MET A 1 -28.50 29.90 -22.75
N ASN A 2 -28.74 29.14 -21.68
CA ASN A 2 -27.70 28.33 -21.05
C ASN A 2 -27.44 27.14 -21.99
N GLU A 3 -26.32 27.15 -22.69
CA GLU A 3 -25.84 25.96 -23.39
C GLU A 3 -25.69 24.86 -22.35
N THR A 4 -26.55 23.85 -22.42
CA THR A 4 -26.45 22.58 -21.72
C THR A 4 -25.01 22.09 -21.88
N VAL A 5 -24.23 22.16 -20.79
CA VAL A 5 -22.85 21.68 -20.75
C VAL A 5 -22.93 20.21 -21.14
N ARG A 6 -22.43 19.86 -22.33
CA ARG A 6 -22.31 18.45 -22.73
C ARG A 6 -21.37 17.81 -21.73
N GLU A 7 -21.88 16.88 -20.93
CA GLU A 7 -21.06 16.03 -20.07
C GLU A 7 -20.22 15.14 -21.00
N PHE A 8 -18.93 15.44 -21.08
CA PHE A 8 -17.96 14.59 -21.75
C PHE A 8 -17.42 13.60 -20.72
N ASP A 9 -17.37 12.32 -21.07
CA ASP A 9 -16.68 11.29 -20.28
C ASP A 9 -15.16 11.49 -20.44
N LEU A 10 -14.64 12.49 -19.72
CA LEU A 10 -13.24 12.92 -19.80
C LEU A 10 -12.76 13.33 -18.42
N THR A 11 -11.72 12.66 -17.90
CA THR A 11 -11.15 13.02 -16.61
C THR A 11 -9.98 13.98 -16.75
N TYR A 12 -9.68 14.72 -15.67
CA TYR A 12 -8.50 15.60 -15.62
C TYR A 12 -7.20 14.86 -15.97
N LYS A 13 -7.07 13.58 -15.60
CA LYS A 13 -5.87 12.80 -15.89
C LYS A 13 -5.72 12.50 -17.39
N ASP A 14 -6.83 12.31 -18.09
CA ASP A 14 -6.84 12.00 -19.52
C ASP A 14 -6.34 13.18 -20.37
N LEU A 15 -6.46 14.41 -19.87
CA LEU A 15 -5.99 15.62 -20.54
C LEU A 15 -4.46 15.74 -20.63
N PHE A 16 -3.75 15.22 -19.63
CA PHE A 16 -2.31 15.46 -19.46
C PHE A 16 -1.46 14.21 -19.67
N ARG A 17 -2.05 13.01 -19.62
CA ARG A 17 -1.30 11.77 -19.81
C ARG A 17 -0.88 11.60 -21.27
N ALA A 18 0.40 11.29 -21.50
CA ALA A 18 0.85 10.83 -22.80
C ALA A 18 0.29 9.42 -23.07
N PRO A 19 -0.36 9.18 -24.23
CA PRO A 19 -0.85 7.86 -24.54
C PRO A 19 0.33 6.92 -24.78
N ASP A 20 0.38 5.81 -24.05
CA ASP A 20 1.52 4.91 -24.03
C ASP A 20 1.67 4.12 -25.36
N LYS A 21 0.55 3.66 -25.97
CA LYS A 21 0.56 2.87 -27.22
C LYS A 21 -0.67 3.03 -28.14
N GLU A 22 -1.84 3.41 -27.61
CA GLU A 22 -3.08 3.62 -28.38
C GLU A 22 -3.50 5.10 -28.36
N GLY A 23 -2.60 5.99 -28.77
CA GLY A 23 -2.91 7.41 -28.89
C GLY A 23 -3.68 7.69 -30.18
N ALA A 24 -4.77 8.45 -30.09
CA ALA A 24 -5.40 9.02 -31.28
C ALA A 24 -4.50 10.12 -31.86
N ILE A 25 -4.12 10.00 -33.14
CA ILE A 25 -3.31 11.00 -33.84
C ILE A 25 -4.24 12.03 -34.47
N VAL A 26 -4.09 13.29 -34.05
CA VAL A 26 -4.76 14.43 -34.68
C VAL A 26 -3.74 15.21 -35.50
N SER A 27 -3.85 15.13 -36.82
CA SER A 27 -2.98 15.85 -37.76
C SER A 27 -3.58 17.20 -38.12
N VAL A 28 -2.87 18.29 -37.83
CA VAL A 28 -3.29 19.66 -38.17
C VAL A 28 -2.31 20.29 -39.13
N ARG A 29 -2.81 20.91 -40.20
CA ARG A 29 -1.99 21.69 -41.13
C ARG A 29 -1.95 23.15 -40.68
N VAL A 30 -0.75 23.65 -40.44
CA VAL A 30 -0.52 25.05 -40.05
C VAL A 30 0.45 25.72 -41.01
N HIS A 31 0.44 27.06 -41.05
CA HIS A 31 1.39 27.83 -41.83
C HIS A 31 2.83 27.62 -41.33
N ARG A 32 3.82 27.60 -42.23
CA ARG A 32 5.24 27.31 -41.89
C ARG A 32 5.81 28.21 -40.79
N LYS A 33 5.48 29.51 -40.82
CA LYS A 33 5.90 30.47 -39.78
C LYS A 33 5.33 30.14 -38.40
N VAL A 34 4.07 29.68 -38.36
CA VAL A 34 3.42 29.29 -37.10
C VAL A 34 4.08 28.05 -36.53
N LYS A 35 4.39 27.07 -37.39
CA LYS A 35 5.13 25.87 -36.98
C LYS A 35 6.47 26.23 -36.30
N ALA A 36 7.25 27.12 -36.90
CA ALA A 36 8.54 27.54 -36.34
C ALA A 36 8.39 28.18 -34.95
N VAL A 37 7.38 29.04 -34.77
CA VAL A 37 7.10 29.66 -33.46
C VAL A 37 6.71 28.61 -32.41
N LEU A 38 5.90 27.61 -32.79
CA LEU A 38 5.50 26.53 -31.87
C LEU A 38 6.69 25.64 -31.48
N GLU A 39 7.60 25.36 -32.41
CA GLU A 39 8.83 24.60 -32.14
C GLU A 39 9.74 25.36 -31.15
N ASP A 40 9.92 26.67 -31.35
CA ASP A 40 10.71 27.51 -30.45
C ASP A 40 10.08 27.61 -29.05
N LEU A 41 8.75 27.73 -28.97
CA LEU A 41 8.03 27.76 -27.69
C LEU A 41 8.17 26.44 -26.93
N ALA A 42 7.93 25.31 -27.60
CA ALA A 42 8.06 23.99 -26.99
C ALA A 42 9.47 23.78 -26.42
N LYS A 43 10.51 24.19 -27.16
CA LYS A 43 11.90 24.10 -26.72
C LYS A 43 12.20 25.00 -25.51
N LYS A 44 11.68 26.23 -25.49
CA LYS A 44 11.86 27.16 -24.36
C LYS A 44 11.20 26.66 -23.07
N GLU A 45 10.07 25.99 -23.20
CA GLU A 45 9.34 25.40 -22.07
C GLU A 45 9.88 24.03 -21.66
N GLY A 46 10.88 23.49 -22.37
CA GLY A 46 11.49 22.20 -22.06
C GLY A 46 10.60 20.99 -22.40
N LEU A 47 9.66 21.17 -23.33
CA LEU A 47 8.71 20.14 -23.76
C LEU A 47 9.31 19.23 -24.83
N ASP A 48 8.81 18.00 -24.92
CA ASP A 48 9.18 17.00 -25.92
C ASP A 48 8.45 17.26 -27.26
N GLY A 49 8.72 18.45 -27.81
CA GLY A 49 8.23 18.91 -29.11
C GLY A 49 6.85 19.55 -29.11
N VAL A 50 6.40 19.90 -30.32
CA VAL A 50 5.15 20.66 -30.54
C VAL A 50 3.91 19.89 -30.10
N SER A 51 3.94 18.56 -30.17
CA SER A 51 2.82 17.70 -29.81
C SER A 51 2.44 17.83 -28.33
N GLU A 52 3.44 17.93 -27.44
CA GLU A 52 3.20 18.11 -26.00
C GLU A 52 2.67 19.51 -25.69
N LEU A 53 3.25 20.54 -26.32
CA LEU A 53 2.76 21.91 -26.22
C LEU A 53 1.28 22.02 -26.63
N VAL A 54 0.93 21.44 -27.79
CA VAL A 54 -0.44 21.44 -28.29
C VAL A 54 -1.38 20.69 -27.36
N ARG A 55 -0.95 19.57 -26.76
CA ARG A 55 -1.75 18.85 -25.77
C ARG A 55 -2.08 19.72 -24.57
N TYR A 56 -1.10 20.45 -24.03
CA TYR A 56 -1.34 21.37 -22.90
C TYR A 56 -2.24 22.54 -23.26
N LEU A 57 -2.12 23.10 -24.47
CA LEU A 57 -3.02 24.15 -24.94
C LEU A 57 -4.46 23.64 -25.07
N ILE A 58 -4.66 22.45 -25.63
CA ILE A 58 -5.98 21.81 -25.72
C ILE A 58 -6.53 21.54 -24.31
N ALA A 59 -5.71 20.99 -23.41
CA ALA A 59 -6.11 20.73 -22.04
C ALA A 59 -6.52 22.02 -21.31
N GLY A 60 -5.74 23.10 -21.44
CA GLY A 60 -6.07 24.41 -20.87
C GLY A 60 -7.38 24.98 -21.40
N TYR A 61 -7.62 24.87 -22.72
CA TYR A 61 -8.89 25.29 -23.33
C TYR A 61 -10.07 24.46 -22.82
N LEU A 62 -9.92 23.14 -22.71
CA LEU A 62 -10.96 22.25 -22.21
C LEU A 62 -11.29 22.51 -20.74
N LEU A 63 -10.27 22.71 -19.89
CA LEU A 63 -10.44 23.07 -18.48
C LEU A 63 -11.10 24.44 -18.29
N GLY A 64 -10.82 25.41 -19.17
CA GLY A 64 -11.35 26.76 -19.05
C GLY A 64 -12.80 26.87 -19.55
N LYS A 65 -13.17 26.09 -20.56
CA LYS A 65 -14.50 26.16 -21.19
C LYS A 65 -15.49 25.14 -20.64
N TYR A 66 -15.01 24.00 -20.15
CA TYR A 66 -15.86 22.94 -19.60
C TYR A 66 -15.56 22.75 -18.12
N ASN A 67 -16.59 22.40 -17.34
CA ASN A 67 -16.50 22.23 -15.90
C ASN A 67 -15.87 20.86 -15.53
N ILE A 68 -14.66 20.60 -16.04
CA ILE A 68 -13.91 19.38 -15.76
C ILE A 68 -13.42 19.46 -14.31
N GLU A 69 -13.82 18.49 -13.49
CA GLU A 69 -13.43 18.45 -12.09
C GLU A 69 -11.91 18.37 -11.94
N LYS A 70 -11.31 19.46 -11.47
CA LYS A 70 -9.92 19.46 -11.05
C LYS A 70 -9.78 18.53 -9.85
N PRO A 71 -8.69 17.74 -9.76
CA PRO A 71 -8.41 16.98 -8.57
C PRO A 71 -8.39 17.95 -7.38
N ARG A 72 -9.24 17.68 -6.37
CA ARG A 72 -9.22 18.47 -5.13
C ARG A 72 -7.79 18.43 -4.59
N GLU A 73 -7.25 19.60 -4.27
CA GLU A 73 -6.01 19.70 -3.51
C GLU A 73 -6.18 18.77 -2.31
N LYS A 74 -5.35 17.73 -2.24
CA LYS A 74 -5.27 16.95 -1.01
C LYS A 74 -4.85 17.97 0.03
N VAL A 75 -5.74 18.28 0.98
CA VAL A 75 -5.38 19.05 2.16
C VAL A 75 -4.17 18.35 2.72
N ILE A 76 -2.99 18.97 2.56
CA ILE A 76 -1.77 18.52 3.19
C ILE A 76 -2.00 18.87 4.64
N VAL A 77 -2.72 17.99 5.35
CA VAL A 77 -2.71 18.02 6.80
C VAL A 77 -1.25 17.97 7.22
N GLU A 78 -0.91 18.72 8.27
CA GLU A 78 0.43 18.64 8.87
C GLU A 78 0.79 17.16 8.99
N PRO A 79 1.98 16.76 8.51
CA PRO A 79 2.36 15.36 8.51
C PRO A 79 2.20 14.85 9.94
N ILE A 80 1.31 13.87 10.13
CA ILE A 80 1.25 13.15 11.39
C ILE A 80 2.65 12.55 11.54
N VAL A 81 3.41 13.06 12.51
CA VAL A 81 4.71 12.49 12.88
C VAL A 81 4.42 11.16 13.56
N LEU A 82 4.14 10.15 12.76
CA LEU A 82 4.21 8.77 13.17
C LEU A 82 5.69 8.49 13.38
N THR A 83 6.11 8.45 14.64
CA THR A 83 7.40 7.85 15.02
C THR A 83 7.28 6.36 14.73
N VAL A 84 7.41 5.98 13.46
CA VAL A 84 7.57 4.59 13.08
C VAL A 84 8.98 4.23 13.53
N ASN A 85 9.07 3.52 14.66
CA ASN A 85 10.28 2.79 15.00
C ASN A 85 10.45 1.68 13.97
N VAL A 86 10.97 2.04 12.80
CA VAL A 86 11.52 1.09 11.86
C VAL A 86 12.77 0.57 12.55
N GLN A 87 12.65 -0.59 13.20
CA GLN A 87 13.82 -1.44 13.37
C GLN A 87 14.26 -1.77 11.94
N ARG A 88 15.14 -0.94 11.38
CA ARG A 88 16.06 -1.40 10.35
C ARG A 88 16.85 -2.50 11.04
N GLY A 89 16.34 -3.74 10.94
CA GLY A 89 17.20 -4.90 10.94
C GLY A 89 18.19 -4.61 9.85
N GLY A 90 19.39 -4.18 10.26
CA GLY A 90 20.50 -4.08 9.35
C GLY A 90 20.71 -5.44 8.70
N ASN A 91 21.43 -5.46 7.60
CA ASN A 91 22.05 -6.65 7.05
C ASN A 91 23.03 -7.28 8.07
N THR A 92 22.52 -7.79 9.18
CA THR A 92 23.12 -8.92 9.86
C THR A 92 22.66 -10.12 9.06
N VAL A 93 23.61 -10.76 8.39
CA VAL A 93 23.53 -12.17 8.04
C VAL A 93 23.14 -12.87 9.34
N VAL A 94 21.84 -13.08 9.53
CA VAL A 94 21.34 -13.91 10.63
C VAL A 94 21.71 -15.31 10.20
N ASP A 95 22.49 -15.99 11.02
CA ASP A 95 22.85 -17.39 10.82
C ASP A 95 21.54 -18.16 10.51
N ASP A 96 21.39 -18.75 9.33
CA ASP A 96 20.15 -19.43 8.91
C ASP A 96 19.70 -20.44 9.98
N VAL A 97 20.67 -21.02 10.69
CA VAL A 97 20.50 -21.93 11.83
C VAL A 97 19.75 -21.29 13.02
N GLU A 98 20.03 -20.02 13.36
CA GLU A 98 19.31 -19.32 14.44
C GLU A 98 17.87 -18.98 14.04
N MET A 99 17.62 -18.70 12.76
CA MET A 99 16.27 -18.47 12.26
C MET A 99 15.44 -19.74 12.28
N ASP A 100 16.02 -20.86 11.86
CA ASP A 100 15.36 -22.17 11.86
C ASP A 100 15.05 -22.64 13.29
N LEU A 101 16.01 -22.53 14.22
CA LEU A 101 15.79 -22.84 15.63
C LEU A 101 14.69 -21.97 16.25
N ALA A 102 14.67 -20.68 15.93
CA ALA A 102 13.65 -19.77 16.43
C ALA A 102 12.26 -20.04 15.83
N ALA A 103 12.18 -20.50 14.58
CA ALA A 103 10.94 -20.94 13.95
C ALA A 103 10.42 -22.24 14.60
N GLU A 104 11.31 -23.21 14.83
CA GLU A 104 10.96 -24.46 15.53
C GLU A 104 10.42 -24.21 16.94
N GLU A 105 11.02 -23.28 17.70
CA GLU A 105 10.52 -22.88 19.01
C GLU A 105 9.09 -22.31 18.92
N VAL A 106 8.81 -21.50 17.90
CA VAL A 106 7.47 -20.96 17.66
C VAL A 106 6.47 -22.09 17.37
N PHE A 107 6.83 -23.05 16.51
CA PHE A 107 5.97 -24.21 16.22
C PHE A 107 5.74 -25.10 17.43
N ALA A 108 6.77 -25.33 18.26
CA ALA A 108 6.63 -26.09 19.49
C ALA A 108 5.64 -25.42 20.47
N VAL A 109 5.71 -24.09 20.61
CA VAL A 109 4.78 -23.33 21.46
C VAL A 109 3.36 -23.39 20.90
N ILE A 110 3.16 -23.26 19.58
CA ILE A 110 1.84 -23.42 18.94
C ILE A 110 1.26 -24.79 19.29
N ARG A 111 2.04 -25.87 19.11
CA ARG A 111 1.59 -27.23 19.36
C ARG A 111 1.24 -27.45 20.83
N ASP A 112 2.08 -26.99 21.75
CA ASP A 112 1.86 -27.14 23.20
C ASP A 112 0.58 -26.42 23.65
N VAL A 113 0.32 -25.22 23.12
CA VAL A 113 -0.87 -24.44 23.45
C VAL A 113 -2.12 -25.06 22.81
N GLU A 114 -2.03 -25.50 21.55
CA GLU A 114 -3.13 -26.19 20.86
C GLU A 114 -3.53 -27.47 21.58
N ASP A 115 -2.56 -28.30 21.98
CA ASP A 115 -2.81 -29.54 22.68
C ASP A 115 -3.44 -29.28 24.06
N TYR A 116 -2.96 -28.28 24.79
CA TYR A 116 -3.57 -27.87 26.06
C TYR A 116 -5.01 -27.40 25.89
N VAL A 117 -5.28 -26.48 24.95
CA VAL A 117 -6.63 -25.97 24.67
C VAL A 117 -7.55 -27.11 24.24
N LYS A 118 -7.07 -28.04 23.40
CA LYS A 118 -7.83 -29.19 22.93
C LYS A 118 -8.17 -30.15 24.08
N LYS A 119 -7.21 -30.48 24.95
CA LYS A 119 -7.42 -31.38 26.11
C LYS A 119 -8.34 -30.78 27.17
N VAL A 120 -8.24 -29.46 27.40
CA VAL A 120 -9.14 -28.75 28.32
C VAL A 120 -10.57 -28.69 27.75
N ARG A 121 -10.74 -28.38 26.46
CA ARG A 121 -12.06 -28.37 25.81
C ARG A 121 -12.70 -29.77 25.74
N ALA A 122 -11.89 -30.81 25.56
CA ALA A 122 -12.35 -32.19 25.58
C ALA A 122 -12.63 -32.73 27.00
N GLY A 123 -12.39 -31.93 28.05
CA GLY A 123 -12.60 -32.35 29.44
C GLY A 123 -11.60 -33.40 29.95
N VAL A 124 -10.53 -33.67 29.20
CA VAL A 124 -9.49 -34.65 29.54
C VAL A 124 -8.60 -34.14 30.68
N ILE A 125 -8.41 -32.83 30.77
CA ILE A 125 -7.61 -32.16 31.80
C ILE A 125 -8.42 -31.01 32.41
N PRO A 126 -8.44 -30.84 33.74
CA PRO A 126 -9.10 -29.70 34.38
C PRO A 126 -8.42 -28.38 34.00
N LYS A 127 -9.20 -27.29 34.00
CA LYS A 127 -8.65 -25.94 33.83
C LYS A 127 -7.64 -25.67 34.96
N ASN A 128 -6.41 -25.37 34.58
CA ASN A 128 -5.35 -25.05 35.53
C ASN A 128 -4.77 -23.66 35.20
N PRO A 129 -5.10 -22.63 36.00
CA PRO A 129 -4.66 -21.26 35.77
C PRO A 129 -3.13 -21.09 35.74
N GLU A 130 -2.37 -21.90 36.48
CA GLU A 130 -0.90 -21.81 36.48
C GLU A 130 -0.32 -22.27 35.14
N ILE A 131 -0.89 -23.34 34.57
CA ILE A 131 -0.47 -23.87 33.28
C ILE A 131 -0.87 -22.88 32.17
N ALA A 132 -2.09 -22.33 32.24
CA ALA A 132 -2.56 -21.30 31.32
C ALA A 132 -1.64 -20.06 31.36
N MET A 133 -1.29 -19.56 32.55
CA MET A 133 -0.38 -18.41 32.69
C MET A 133 1.03 -18.71 32.16
N ARG A 134 1.56 -19.91 32.39
CA ARG A 134 2.88 -20.32 31.87
C ARG A 134 2.87 -20.39 30.34
N LEU A 135 1.81 -20.94 29.75
CA LEU A 135 1.61 -21.00 28.30
C LEU A 135 1.39 -19.60 27.71
N SER A 136 0.66 -18.72 28.40
CA SER A 136 0.45 -17.33 28.01
C SER A 136 1.77 -16.55 27.93
N LYS A 137 2.66 -16.72 28.92
CA LYS A 137 4.02 -16.15 28.89
C LYS A 137 4.86 -16.68 27.73
N LYS A 138 4.83 -17.99 27.47
CA LYS A 138 5.54 -18.60 26.33
C LYS A 138 4.99 -18.09 24.99
N LEU A 139 3.67 -17.99 24.87
CA LEU A 139 2.98 -17.51 23.69
C LEU A 139 3.29 -16.03 23.40
N GLY A 140 3.41 -15.20 24.44
CA GLY A 140 3.87 -13.81 24.32
C GLY A 140 5.29 -13.69 23.77
N LYS A 141 6.21 -14.57 24.19
CA LYS A 141 7.57 -14.64 23.62
C LYS A 141 7.53 -15.10 22.15
N ALA A 142 6.78 -16.15 21.85
CA ALA A 142 6.63 -16.67 20.50
C ALA A 142 6.01 -15.63 19.53
N LEU A 143 5.03 -14.83 19.97
CA LEU A 143 4.45 -13.74 19.17
C LEU A 143 5.49 -12.67 18.80
N LYS A 144 6.38 -12.33 19.75
CA LYS A 144 7.46 -11.37 19.50
C LYS A 144 8.47 -11.95 18.49
N THR A 145 8.81 -13.23 18.62
CA THR A 145 9.71 -13.94 17.70
C THR A 145 9.10 -14.05 16.30
N ALA A 146 7.85 -14.48 16.18
CA ALA A 146 7.14 -14.60 14.89
C ALA A 146 7.05 -13.25 14.16
N LYS A 147 6.73 -12.16 14.88
CA LYS A 147 6.72 -10.80 14.31
C LYS A 147 8.11 -10.34 13.86
N ARG A 148 9.17 -10.72 14.57
CA ARG A 148 10.56 -10.41 14.21
C ARG A 148 11.01 -11.17 12.97
N LEU A 149 10.56 -12.41 12.79
CA LEU A 149 10.92 -13.28 11.68
C LEU A 149 10.04 -13.11 10.43
N GLY A 150 8.99 -12.26 10.47
CA GLY A 150 8.08 -12.07 9.34
C GLY A 150 7.13 -13.25 9.09
N MET A 151 6.91 -14.11 10.10
CA MET A 151 6.05 -15.29 10.02
C MET A 151 4.57 -14.89 10.24
N GLU A 152 3.93 -14.32 9.22
CA GLU A 152 2.59 -13.74 9.32
C GLU A 152 1.49 -14.78 9.62
N GLU A 153 1.57 -15.98 9.04
CA GLU A 153 0.57 -17.04 9.25
C GLU A 153 0.61 -17.57 10.68
N GLU A 154 1.80 -17.86 11.19
CA GLU A 154 2.05 -18.32 12.55
C GLU A 154 1.71 -17.24 13.57
N TYR A 155 1.99 -15.97 13.25
CA TYR A 155 1.59 -14.84 14.09
C TYR A 155 0.06 -14.77 14.25
N MET A 156 -0.69 -14.90 13.16
CA MET A 156 -2.15 -14.93 13.20
C MET A 156 -2.68 -16.14 13.97
N ARG A 157 -2.03 -17.31 13.82
CA ARG A 157 -2.37 -18.53 14.56
C ARG A 157 -2.12 -18.38 16.06
N LEU A 158 -0.98 -17.83 16.46
CA LEU A 158 -0.66 -17.52 17.86
C LEU A 158 -1.64 -16.51 18.45
N MET A 159 -2.06 -15.49 17.71
CA MET A 159 -3.06 -14.51 18.17
C MET A 159 -4.41 -15.16 18.47
N ARG A 160 -4.86 -16.11 17.62
CA ARG A 160 -6.08 -16.89 17.88
C ARG A 160 -5.92 -17.76 19.13
N LEU A 161 -4.78 -18.42 19.29
CA LEU A 161 -4.50 -19.26 20.46
C LEU A 161 -4.43 -18.44 21.75
N LYS A 162 -3.90 -17.22 21.70
CA LYS A 162 -3.92 -16.28 22.82
C LYS A 162 -5.35 -15.98 23.27
N ALA A 163 -6.23 -15.65 22.32
CA ALA A 163 -7.63 -15.37 22.63
C ALA A 163 -8.34 -16.61 23.21
N GLN A 164 -8.05 -17.80 22.69
CA GLN A 164 -8.60 -19.04 23.22
C GLN A 164 -8.09 -19.39 24.62
N LEU A 165 -6.82 -19.11 24.90
CA LEU A 165 -6.21 -19.36 26.21
C LEU A 165 -6.73 -18.39 27.27
N SER A 166 -6.95 -17.11 26.92
CA SER A 166 -7.56 -16.12 27.82
C SER A 166 -9.02 -16.42 28.20
N LEU A 167 -9.72 -17.27 27.44
CA LEU A 167 -11.04 -17.79 27.82
C LEU A 167 -10.97 -18.97 28.82
N LEU A 168 -9.75 -19.47 29.06
CA LEU A 168 -9.47 -20.59 29.96
C LEU A 168 -8.70 -20.17 31.22
N GLU A 169 -8.17 -18.95 31.26
CA GLU A 169 -7.77 -18.23 32.48
C GLU A 169 -9.00 -17.89 33.35
#